data_AF-A0A7Y8TR88-F1
#
_entry.id   AF-A0A7Y8TR88-F1
#
_cell.length_a   1.000
_cell.length_b   1.000
_cell.length_c   1.000
_cell.angle_alpha   90.00
_cell.angle_beta   90.00
_cell.angle_gamma   90.00
#
_symmetry.space_group_name_H-M   'P 1'
#
loop_
_entity.id
_entity.type
_entity.pdbx_description
1 polymer ?
#
loop_
_entity_poly.entity_id
_entity_poly.type
_entity_poly.pdbx_seq_one_letter_code
_entity_poly.pdbx_strand_id
1 'polypeptide(L)'
;MSLDYTHKPNYFMFAQLFIRHLQNYFEKHPDAQNAIFDLRDIYELFRQDKASATINLDGIMNIADEYRLETLQGDQKLISRYAIDPQNNSLLVDFNREALDSLKQGKVILPPDATLQE
;
A
#
# COMPACT_ATOMS: atom_id res chain seq x y z
N MET A 1 4.33 3.30 25.67
CA MET A 1 5.18 2.36 24.92
C MET A 1 5.14 2.87 23.48
N SER A 2 6.00 3.84 23.17
CA SER A 2 6.00 4.51 21.87
C SER A 2 6.94 3.72 20.97
N LEU A 3 6.39 3.02 19.98
CA LEU A 3 7.20 2.49 18.89
C LEU A 3 7.67 3.69 18.08
N ASP A 4 8.90 4.11 18.36
CA ASP A 4 9.62 5.09 17.57
C ASP A 4 9.87 4.46 16.18
N TYR A 5 8.87 4.58 15.30
CA TYR A 5 9.04 4.30 13.88
C TYR A 5 9.85 5.45 13.31
N THR A 6 11.16 5.46 13.59
CA THR A 6 12.12 6.09 12.69
C THR A 6 12.02 5.32 11.38
N HIS A 7 11.08 5.72 10.51
CA HIS A 7 10.87 5.11 9.20
C HIS A 7 12.20 5.21 8.45
N LYS A 8 12.88 4.07 8.29
CA LYS A 8 14.08 4.03 7.46
C LYS A 8 13.68 4.50 6.06
N PRO A 9 14.50 5.32 5.38
CA PRO A 9 14.16 5.88 4.05
C PRO A 9 13.71 4.81 3.03
N ASN A 10 14.14 3.57 3.21
CA ASN A 10 13.73 2.44 2.40
C ASN A 10 12.23 2.10 2.51
N TYR A 11 11.56 2.36 3.65
CA TYR A 11 10.16 1.97 3.82
C TYR A 11 9.22 2.83 2.98
N PHE A 12 9.46 4.14 2.92
CA PHE A 12 8.73 5.04 2.03
C PHE A 12 8.93 4.64 0.57
N MET A 13 10.16 4.27 0.18
CA MET A 13 10.44 3.76 -1.16
C MET A 13 9.64 2.48 -1.45
N PHE A 14 9.65 1.49 -0.54
CA PHE A 14 8.92 0.24 -0.73
C PHE A 14 7.40 0.43 -0.74
N ALA A 15 6.87 1.32 0.11
CA ALA A 15 5.47 1.71 0.08
C ALA A 15 5.10 2.34 -1.27
N GLN A 16 5.93 3.25 -1.79
CA GLN A 16 5.71 3.85 -3.10
C GLN A 16 5.76 2.81 -4.23
N LEU A 17 6.69 1.85 -4.18
CA LEU A 17 6.76 0.74 -5.13
C LEU A 17 5.49 -0.12 -5.08
N PHE A 18 4.99 -0.39 -3.88
CA PHE A 18 3.75 -1.11 -3.68
C PHE A 18 2.54 -0.36 -4.26
N ILE A 19 2.43 0.95 -4.02
CA ILE A 19 1.36 1.78 -4.60
C ILE A 19 1.41 1.83 -6.12
N ARG A 20 2.62 1.87 -6.72
CA ARG A 20 2.77 1.75 -8.18
C ARG A 20 2.36 0.36 -8.68
N HIS A 21 2.67 -0.69 -7.94
CA HIS A 21 2.21 -2.04 -8.25
C HIS A 21 0.69 -2.13 -8.23
N LEU A 22 0.03 -1.53 -7.24
CA LEU A 22 -1.43 -1.45 -7.16
C LEU A 22 -2.03 -0.69 -8.35
N GLN A 23 -1.45 0.44 -8.76
CA GLN A 23 -1.92 1.17 -9.95
C GLN A 23 -1.94 0.26 -11.20
N ASN A 24 -0.82 -0.42 -11.47
CA ASN A 24 -0.72 -1.35 -12.59
C ASN A 24 -1.70 -2.55 -12.45
N TYR A 25 -1.99 -2.97 -11.22
CA TYR A 25 -2.99 -4.00 -10.95
C TYR A 25 -4.39 -3.52 -11.32
N PHE A 26 -4.78 -2.29 -10.95
CA PHE A 26 -6.10 -1.74 -11.28
C PHE A 26 -6.29 -1.43 -12.76
N GLU A 27 -5.23 -1.10 -13.49
CA GLU A 27 -5.29 -1.00 -14.95
C GLU A 27 -5.72 -2.33 -15.60
N LYS A 28 -5.31 -3.46 -14.99
CA LYS A 28 -5.66 -4.81 -15.46
C LYS A 28 -6.97 -5.33 -14.86
N HIS A 29 -7.31 -4.88 -13.65
CA HIS A 29 -8.46 -5.34 -12.87
C HIS A 29 -9.26 -4.14 -12.34
N PRO A 30 -9.97 -3.41 -13.22
CA PRO A 30 -10.67 -2.18 -12.84
C PRO A 30 -11.76 -2.42 -11.79
N ASP A 31 -12.39 -3.60 -11.77
CA ASP A 31 -13.50 -3.90 -10.84
C ASP A 31 -13.06 -4.64 -9.56
N ALA A 32 -11.74 -4.73 -9.32
CA ALA A 32 -11.22 -5.35 -8.11
C ALA A 32 -11.55 -4.51 -6.87
N GLN A 33 -12.24 -5.11 -5.91
CA GLN A 33 -12.52 -4.50 -4.60
C GLN A 33 -11.52 -4.94 -3.54
N ASN A 34 -10.87 -6.06 -3.78
CA ASN A 34 -9.81 -6.62 -2.97
C ASN A 34 -8.77 -7.30 -3.88
N ALA A 35 -7.57 -7.50 -3.36
CA ALA A 35 -6.51 -8.25 -3.99
C ALA A 35 -5.82 -9.16 -2.98
N ILE A 36 -5.32 -10.28 -3.48
CA ILE A 36 -4.47 -11.20 -2.72
C ILE A 36 -3.16 -11.28 -3.49
N PHE A 37 -2.07 -10.87 -2.84
CA PHE A 37 -0.71 -10.95 -3.40
C PHE A 37 0.06 -12.04 -2.70
N ASP A 38 0.80 -12.87 -3.45
CA ASP A 38 1.72 -13.82 -2.84
C ASP A 38 2.93 -13.06 -2.27
N LEU A 39 3.38 -13.40 -1.06
CA LEU A 39 4.51 -12.74 -0.42
C LEU A 39 5.82 -12.92 -1.21
N ARG A 40 5.92 -13.92 -2.09
CA ARG A 40 7.04 -14.06 -3.04
C ARG A 40 7.03 -12.98 -4.10
N ASP A 41 5.85 -12.60 -4.62
CA ASP A 41 5.75 -11.47 -5.55
C ASP A 41 6.11 -10.15 -4.86
N ILE A 42 5.73 -9.99 -3.58
CA ILE A 42 6.13 -8.84 -2.76
C ILE A 42 7.65 -8.83 -2.53
N TYR A 43 8.25 -10.00 -2.29
CA TYR A 43 9.70 -10.14 -2.15
C TYR A 43 10.45 -9.73 -3.43
N GLU A 44 9.97 -10.17 -4.59
CA GLU A 44 10.53 -9.77 -5.88
C GLU A 44 10.32 -8.27 -6.16
N LEU A 45 9.13 -7.73 -5.85
CA LEU A 45 8.84 -6.30 -5.94
C LEU A 45 9.80 -5.45 -5.10
N PHE A 46 10.17 -5.95 -3.92
CA PHE A 46 11.12 -5.31 -3.02
C PHE A 46 12.57 -5.64 -3.32
N ARG A 47 12.86 -6.09 -4.56
CA ARG A 47 14.21 -6.42 -5.04
C ARG A 47 14.92 -7.43 -4.14
N GLN A 48 14.18 -8.43 -3.69
CA GLN A 48 14.70 -9.53 -2.89
C GLN A 48 15.20 -9.10 -1.48
N ASP A 49 14.74 -7.95 -0.99
CA ASP A 49 14.97 -7.54 0.40
C ASP A 49 14.08 -8.33 1.36
N LYS A 50 14.66 -9.35 1.99
CA LYS A 50 13.93 -10.28 2.84
C LYS A 50 13.33 -9.60 4.06
N ALA A 51 14.04 -8.63 4.63
CA ALA A 51 13.57 -7.93 5.83
C ALA A 51 12.30 -7.12 5.52
N SER A 52 12.29 -6.43 4.38
CA SER A 52 11.18 -5.62 3.88
C SER A 52 9.95 -6.46 3.50
N ALA A 53 10.16 -7.64 2.93
CA ALA A 53 9.05 -8.54 2.59
C ALA A 53 8.51 -9.37 3.76
N THR A 54 9.13 -9.30 4.95
CA THR A 54 8.73 -10.09 6.12
C THR A 54 8.60 -9.24 7.37
N ILE A 55 9.69 -9.06 8.11
CA ILE A 55 9.76 -8.40 9.42
C ILE A 55 9.24 -6.97 9.36
N ASN A 56 9.56 -6.27 8.27
CA ASN A 56 9.27 -4.85 8.11
C ASN A 56 8.05 -4.60 7.21
N LEU A 57 7.43 -5.67 6.68
CA LEU A 57 6.32 -5.55 5.73
C LEU A 57 5.16 -4.78 6.34
N ASP A 58 4.83 -5.05 7.60
CA ASP A 58 3.77 -4.34 8.30
C ASP A 58 4.03 -2.82 8.37
N GLY A 59 5.25 -2.43 8.75
CA GLY A 59 5.63 -1.00 8.79
C GLY A 59 5.64 -0.34 7.41
N ILE A 60 5.93 -1.08 6.35
CA ILE A 60 5.84 -0.60 4.95
C ILE A 60 4.37 -0.46 4.53
N MET A 61 3.53 -1.43 4.86
CA MET A 61 2.10 -1.43 4.55
C MET A 61 1.35 -0.35 5.30
N ASN A 62 1.75 -0.04 6.54
CA ASN A 62 1.23 1.09 7.30
C ASN A 62 1.43 2.41 6.55
N ILE A 63 2.64 2.65 6.00
CA ILE A 63 2.88 3.83 5.16
C ILE A 63 2.06 3.76 3.86
N ALA A 64 1.96 2.59 3.25
CA ALA A 64 1.19 2.42 2.00
C ALA A 64 -0.30 2.70 2.20
N ASP A 65 -0.87 2.37 3.36
CA ASP A 65 -2.27 2.63 3.69
C ASP A 65 -2.59 4.13 3.81
N GLU A 66 -1.60 4.95 4.17
CA GLU A 66 -1.77 6.40 4.28
C GLU A 66 -1.79 7.14 2.93
N TYR A 67 -1.59 6.45 1.81
CA TYR A 67 -1.74 7.06 0.48
C TYR A 67 -3.21 7.36 0.18
N ARG A 68 -3.48 8.59 -0.26
CA ARG A 68 -4.85 9.10 -0.46
C ARG A 68 -5.12 9.46 -1.91
N LEU A 69 -6.38 9.50 -2.28
CA LEU A 69 -6.86 10.12 -3.51
C LEU A 69 -7.92 11.16 -3.16
N GLU A 70 -7.90 12.26 -3.92
CA GLU A 70 -8.95 13.25 -3.85
C GLU A 70 -10.27 12.67 -4.39
N THR A 71 -11.29 12.54 -3.55
CA THR A 71 -12.63 12.09 -3.95
C THR A 71 -13.62 13.24 -3.87
N LEU A 72 -14.86 13.00 -4.31
CA LEU A 72 -15.95 13.97 -4.13
C LEU A 72 -16.27 14.25 -2.66
N GLN A 73 -15.91 13.33 -1.75
CA GLN A 73 -16.09 13.45 -0.30
C GLN A 73 -14.83 13.97 0.42
N GLY A 74 -13.82 14.42 -0.34
CA GLY A 74 -12.50 14.81 0.17
C GLY A 74 -11.45 13.71 0.01
N ASP A 75 -10.30 13.87 0.63
CA ASP A 75 -9.18 12.93 0.49
C ASP A 75 -9.47 11.63 1.24
N GLN A 76 -9.51 10.52 0.50
CA GLN A 76 -9.79 9.18 1.03
C GLN A 76 -8.60 8.26 0.80
N LYS A 77 -8.34 7.36 1.76
CA LYS A 77 -7.29 6.34 1.62
C LYS A 77 -7.61 5.37 0.49
N LEU A 78 -6.58 4.99 -0.27
CA LEU A 78 -6.71 3.98 -1.33
C LEU A 78 -6.98 2.60 -0.74
N ILE A 79 -6.19 2.23 0.27
CA ILE A 79 -6.32 0.98 1.01
C ILE A 79 -7.30 1.24 2.16
N SER A 80 -8.30 0.37 2.30
CA SER A 80 -9.22 0.40 3.44
C SER A 80 -8.73 -0.51 4.57
N ARG A 81 -8.12 -1.63 4.20
CA ARG A 81 -7.58 -2.61 5.12
C ARG A 81 -6.52 -3.46 4.43
N TYR A 82 -5.53 -3.91 5.19
CA TYR A 82 -4.64 -4.98 4.77
C TYR A 82 -4.52 -6.05 5.86
N ALA A 83 -4.11 -7.26 5.47
CA ALA A 83 -3.78 -8.35 6.38
C ALA A 83 -2.63 -9.17 5.80
N ILE A 84 -1.60 -9.40 6.62
CA ILE A 84 -0.47 -10.27 6.27
C ILE A 84 -0.77 -11.65 6.84
N ASP A 85 -0.89 -12.65 5.96
CA ASP A 85 -1.07 -14.05 6.33
C ASP A 85 0.20 -14.84 5.97
N PRO A 86 1.14 -15.00 6.93
CA PRO A 86 2.36 -15.76 6.69
C PRO A 86 2.12 -17.27 6.58
N GLN A 87 0.98 -17.80 7.07
CA GLN A 87 0.67 -19.22 6.95
C GLN A 87 0.29 -19.57 5.51
N ASN A 88 -0.48 -18.69 4.87
CA ASN A 88 -0.87 -18.83 3.46
C ASN A 88 0.07 -18.09 2.50
N ASN A 89 1.19 -17.57 3.01
CA ASN A 89 2.17 -16.80 2.25
C ASN A 89 1.52 -15.69 1.40
N SER A 90 0.56 -14.98 1.98
CA SER A 90 -0.31 -14.04 1.25
C SER A 90 -0.43 -12.70 1.97
N LEU A 91 -0.57 -11.63 1.18
CA LEU A 91 -0.96 -10.29 1.61
C LEU A 91 -2.35 -10.00 1.03
N LEU A 92 -3.33 -9.84 1.91
CA LEU A 92 -4.69 -9.43 1.52
C LEU A 92 -4.80 -7.91 1.62
N VAL A 93 -5.41 -7.29 0.62
CA VAL A 93 -5.66 -5.85 0.60
C VAL A 93 -7.08 -5.59 0.14
N ASP A 94 -7.83 -4.86 0.95
CA ASP A 94 -9.15 -4.35 0.63
C ASP A 94 -9.06 -2.87 0.26
N PHE A 95 -9.77 -2.46 -0.78
CA PHE A 95 -9.66 -1.12 -1.34
C PHE A 95 -10.90 -0.27 -1.08
N ASN A 96 -10.68 1.04 -0.98
CA ASN A 96 -11.77 2.00 -0.89
C ASN A 96 -12.37 2.22 -2.27
N ARG A 97 -13.65 1.87 -2.46
CA ARG A 97 -14.34 2.01 -3.75
C ARG A 97 -14.35 3.44 -4.29
N GLU A 98 -14.46 4.44 -3.42
CA GLU A 98 -14.47 5.84 -3.84
C GLU A 98 -13.10 6.30 -4.31
N ALA A 99 -12.04 5.89 -3.61
CA ALA A 99 -10.67 6.16 -4.01
C ALA A 99 -10.32 5.45 -5.34
N LEU A 100 -10.84 4.23 -5.55
CA LEU A 100 -10.70 3.51 -6.82
C LEU A 100 -11.42 4.22 -7.98
N ASP A 101 -12.62 4.74 -7.76
CA ASP A 101 -13.34 5.50 -8.78
C ASP A 101 -12.56 6.76 -9.18
N SER A 102 -12.05 7.50 -8.18
CA SER A 102 -11.12 8.62 -8.41
C SER A 102 -9.86 8.20 -9.19
N LEU A 103 -9.28 7.03 -8.89
CA LEU A 103 -8.11 6.51 -9.60
C LEU A 103 -8.44 6.21 -11.07
N LYS A 104 -9.61 5.63 -11.35
CA LYS A 104 -10.10 5.38 -12.72
C LYS A 104 -10.33 6.67 -13.51
N GLN A 105 -10.74 7.74 -12.82
CA GLN A 105 -10.87 9.07 -13.41
C GLN A 105 -9.51 9.73 -13.71
N GLY A 106 -8.39 9.07 -13.41
CA GLY A 106 -7.04 9.57 -13.66
C GLY A 106 -6.55 10.55 -12.61
N LYS A 107 -7.17 10.59 -11.42
CA LYS A 107 -6.69 11.42 -10.32
C LYS A 107 -5.36 10.90 -9.77
N VAL A 108 -4.52 11.85 -9.33
CA VAL A 108 -3.20 11.55 -8.81
C VAL A 108 -3.31 11.02 -7.38
N ILE A 109 -2.50 10.02 -7.05
CA ILE A 109 -2.37 9.53 -5.68
C ILE A 109 -1.50 10.49 -4.88
N LEU A 110 -2.07 11.02 -3.81
CA LEU A 110 -1.42 11.89 -2.84
C LEU A 110 -0.58 11.02 -1.90
N PRO A 111 0.76 11.22 -1.86
CA PRO A 111 1.60 10.52 -0.92
C PRO A 111 1.32 10.98 0.51
N PRO A 112 1.51 10.12 1.52
CA PRO A 112 1.47 10.54 2.90
C PRO A 112 2.56 11.56 3.17
N ASP A 113 2.25 12.52 4.03
CA ASP A 113 3.20 13.56 4.37
C ASP A 113 4.36 12.95 5.15
N ALA A 114 5.54 12.87 4.52
CA ALA A 114 6.72 12.26 5.12
C ALA A 114 7.27 13.04 6.32
N THR A 115 6.67 14.21 6.64
CA THR A 115 7.05 15.05 7.78
C THR A 115 6.08 14.96 8.95
N LEU A 116 4.89 14.37 8.75
CA LEU A 116 3.94 14.10 9.84
C LEU A 116 4.37 12.81 10.56
N GLN A 117 5.29 12.98 11.50
CA GLN A 117 5.48 12.04 12.60
C GLN A 117 4.36 12.29 13.62
N GLU A 118 3.39 11.39 13.74
CA GLU A 118 2.49 11.34 14.90
C GLU A 118 2.75 10.07 15.72
#